data_AF-A0A0G1ME38-F1
#
_entry.id   AF-A0A0G1ME38-F1
#
_cell.length_a   1.000
_cell.length_b   1.000
_cell.length_c   1.000
_cell.angle_alpha   90.00
_cell.angle_beta   90.00
_cell.angle_gamma   90.00
#
_symmetry.space_group_name_H-M   'P 1'
#
loop_
_entity.id
_entity.type
_entity.pdbx_description
1 polymer ?
#
loop_
_entity_poly.entity_id
_entity_poly.type
_entity_poly.pdbx_seq_one_letter_code
_entity_poly.pdbx_strand_id
1 'polypeptide(L)'
;MTTKEKVGFFAFLVFACVTIIFGFRGIGNAIKNPFAKSFEPPSPTDEDIKKRQMAELKTKDTDKDGLSDYDEIYVYNTSPYLADTDSDGMSDKDELLKGTDPNCPKGTTCLGFGGVFSQGAKSGEIATVPFQVPTTGQVLLQSLLNTNPDPKTLRGILIQNGVNKDVVNGLDDQALMELAKKAAGGANVPGGGTSEAGSVDVGVLEKTDTTARPPTDVEQIRALLRAQGVSEEQLKKIDDATLLSVYKEVLNPSTQSTSTAP
;
A
#
# COMPACT_ATOMS: atom_id res chain seq x y z
N MET A 1 58.62 -77.88 14.62
CA MET A 1 58.74 -76.62 13.85
C MET A 1 60.12 -76.04 14.07
N THR A 2 60.96 -76.07 13.04
CA THR A 2 62.35 -75.61 13.11
C THR A 2 62.39 -74.07 13.26
N THR A 3 63.48 -73.54 13.80
CA THR A 3 63.63 -72.09 14.03
C THR A 3 63.47 -71.29 12.72
N LYS A 4 63.85 -71.88 11.58
CA LYS A 4 63.69 -71.30 10.24
C LYS A 4 62.22 -71.23 9.79
N GLU A 5 61.43 -72.27 10.06
CA GLU A 5 59.99 -72.28 9.78
C GLU A 5 59.22 -71.27 10.63
N LYS A 6 59.61 -71.09 11.90
CA LYS A 6 58.99 -70.09 12.79
C LYS A 6 59.25 -68.66 12.32
N VAL A 7 60.45 -68.37 11.83
CA VAL A 7 60.80 -67.05 11.27
C VAL A 7 59.98 -66.77 10.01
N GLY A 8 59.81 -67.76 9.13
CA GLY A 8 58.95 -67.64 7.94
C GLY A 8 57.48 -67.37 8.30
N PHE A 9 56.94 -68.07 9.28
CA PHE A 9 55.56 -67.87 9.73
C PHE A 9 55.36 -66.47 10.36
N PHE A 10 56.29 -66.01 11.18
CA PHE A 10 56.24 -64.65 11.75
C PHE A 10 56.34 -63.56 10.67
N ALA A 11 57.21 -63.73 9.67
CA ALA A 11 57.32 -62.78 8.56
C ALA A 11 56.00 -62.67 7.76
N PHE A 12 55.34 -63.80 7.50
CA PHE A 12 54.02 -63.82 6.85
C PHE A 12 52.94 -63.14 7.70
N LEU A 13 52.94 -63.36 9.02
CA LEU A 13 51.97 -62.75 9.93
C LEU A 13 52.13 -61.22 9.97
N VAL A 14 53.37 -60.73 10.03
CA VAL A 14 53.66 -59.29 9.98
C VAL A 14 53.23 -58.69 8.63
N PHE A 15 53.53 -59.36 7.51
CA PHE A 15 53.11 -58.89 6.19
C PHE A 15 51.58 -58.84 6.05
N ALA A 16 50.87 -59.84 6.55
CA ALA A 16 49.41 -59.87 6.57
C ALA A 16 48.82 -58.74 7.43
N CYS A 17 49.39 -58.47 8.61
CA CYS A 17 48.94 -57.34 9.43
C CYS A 17 49.18 -55.99 8.73
N VAL A 18 50.32 -55.82 8.06
CA VAL A 18 50.67 -54.60 7.34
C VAL A 18 49.70 -54.34 6.18
N THR A 19 49.41 -55.35 5.35
CA THR A 19 48.48 -55.19 4.22
C THR A 19 47.06 -54.86 4.69
N ILE A 20 46.61 -55.45 5.80
CA ILE A 20 45.34 -55.15 6.43
C ILE A 20 45.29 -53.69 6.93
N ILE A 21 46.33 -53.21 7.61
CA ILE A 21 46.40 -51.83 8.13
C ILE A 21 46.37 -50.81 6.98
N PHE A 22 47.14 -51.05 5.91
CA PHE A 22 47.13 -50.17 4.74
C PHE A 22 45.80 -50.21 3.99
N GLY A 23 45.17 -51.38 3.89
CA GLY A 23 43.82 -51.54 3.33
C GLY A 23 42.77 -50.75 4.10
N PHE A 24 42.73 -50.88 5.43
CA PHE A 24 41.80 -50.14 6.28
C PHE A 24 42.03 -48.61 6.25
N ARG A 25 43.30 -48.16 6.22
CA ARG A 25 43.62 -46.73 6.05
C ARG A 25 43.18 -46.20 4.69
N GLY A 26 43.41 -46.96 3.62
CA GLY A 26 43.04 -46.57 2.25
C GLY A 26 41.52 -46.47 2.07
N ILE A 27 40.78 -47.48 2.54
CA ILE A 27 39.30 -47.50 2.48
C ILE A 27 38.72 -46.39 3.37
N GLY A 28 39.26 -46.18 4.57
CA GLY A 28 38.82 -45.11 5.46
C GLY A 28 38.99 -43.73 4.85
N ASN A 29 40.10 -43.47 4.16
CA ASN A 29 40.33 -42.20 3.48
C ASN A 29 39.47 -42.06 2.21
N ALA A 30 39.28 -43.15 1.46
CA ALA A 30 38.43 -43.18 0.25
C ALA A 30 36.94 -43.04 0.55
N ILE A 31 36.47 -43.46 1.73
CA ILE A 31 35.09 -43.24 2.18
C ILE A 31 34.92 -41.80 2.70
N LYS A 32 35.91 -41.24 3.41
CA LYS A 32 35.77 -39.89 3.98
C LYS A 32 35.88 -38.77 2.95
N ASN A 33 36.77 -38.90 1.96
CA ASN A 33 37.01 -37.85 0.95
C ASN A 33 35.77 -37.44 0.11
N PRO A 34 34.91 -38.35 -0.40
CA PRO A 34 33.74 -37.95 -1.18
C PRO A 34 32.64 -37.27 -0.36
N PHE A 35 32.64 -37.43 0.97
CA PHE A 35 31.70 -36.76 1.89
C PHE A 35 32.31 -35.57 2.64
N ALA A 36 33.59 -35.27 2.42
CA ALA A 36 34.25 -34.08 2.97
C ALA A 36 33.85 -32.79 2.24
N LYS A 37 32.83 -32.83 1.38
CA LYS A 37 32.34 -31.66 0.66
C LYS A 37 31.78 -30.68 1.69
N SER A 38 32.51 -29.59 1.88
CA SER A 38 32.15 -28.44 2.68
C SER A 38 30.69 -28.11 2.44
N PHE A 39 29.91 -28.07 3.51
CA PHE A 39 28.61 -27.42 3.50
C PHE A 39 28.90 -25.93 3.28
N GLU A 40 29.12 -25.53 2.03
CA GLU A 40 29.03 -24.12 1.67
C GLU A 40 27.59 -23.73 2.05
N PRO A 41 27.42 -22.74 2.94
CA PRO A 41 26.08 -22.29 3.27
C PRO A 41 25.37 -21.96 1.96
N PRO A 42 24.06 -22.28 1.84
CA PRO A 42 23.33 -21.99 0.62
C PRO A 42 23.57 -20.54 0.23
N SER A 43 23.88 -20.32 -1.05
CA SER A 43 23.97 -18.98 -1.61
C SER A 43 22.72 -18.21 -1.16
N PRO A 44 22.87 -16.97 -0.66
CA PRO A 44 21.73 -16.20 -0.21
C PRO A 44 20.70 -16.10 -1.34
N THR A 45 19.46 -16.41 -1.02
CA THR A 45 18.36 -16.28 -1.99
C THR A 45 18.09 -14.80 -2.25
N ASP A 46 17.44 -14.49 -3.37
CA ASP A 46 17.05 -13.10 -3.70
C ASP A 46 16.21 -12.47 -2.58
N GLU A 47 15.40 -13.27 -1.88
CA GLU A 47 14.61 -12.83 -0.73
C GLU A 47 15.49 -12.55 0.50
N ASP A 48 16.55 -13.32 0.73
CA ASP A 48 17.52 -13.04 1.81
C ASP A 48 18.33 -11.76 1.53
N ILE A 49 18.56 -11.43 0.27
CA ILE A 49 19.23 -10.20 -0.15
C ILE A 49 18.30 -9.01 0.07
N LYS A 50 17.04 -9.08 -0.40
CA LYS A 50 16.05 -8.03 -0.16
C LYS A 50 15.82 -7.78 1.31
N LYS A 51 15.69 -8.84 2.12
CA LYS A 51 15.48 -8.72 3.56
C LYS A 51 16.65 -8.00 4.24
N ARG A 52 17.89 -8.27 3.80
CA ARG A 52 19.07 -7.56 4.29
C ARG A 52 19.09 -6.10 3.87
N GLN A 53 18.81 -5.80 2.61
CA GLN A 53 18.76 -4.43 2.10
C GLN A 53 17.67 -3.61 2.82
N MET A 54 16.50 -4.20 3.03
CA MET A 54 15.39 -3.57 3.75
C MET A 54 15.72 -3.35 5.23
N ALA A 55 16.44 -4.28 5.87
CA ALA A 55 16.94 -4.10 7.23
C ALA A 55 17.99 -2.99 7.33
N GLU A 56 18.85 -2.86 6.31
CA GLU A 56 19.86 -1.80 6.23
C GLU A 56 19.20 -0.42 6.11
N LEU A 57 18.25 -0.26 5.18
CA LEU A 57 17.47 0.98 4.99
C LEU A 57 16.77 1.43 6.28
N LYS A 58 16.32 0.49 7.11
CA LYS A 58 15.64 0.81 8.38
C LYS A 58 16.56 1.39 9.45
N THR A 59 17.87 1.21 9.29
CA THR A 59 18.89 1.75 10.21
C THR A 59 19.70 2.89 9.60
N LYS A 60 19.53 3.13 8.30
CA LYS A 60 20.25 4.12 7.55
C LYS A 60 19.43 5.39 7.46
N ASP A 61 20.12 6.51 7.59
CA ASP A 61 19.59 7.86 7.54
C ASP A 61 20.62 8.66 6.72
N THR A 62 20.32 8.81 5.44
CA THR A 62 21.29 9.21 4.42
C THR A 62 21.53 10.72 4.40
N ASP A 63 20.48 11.51 4.58
CA ASP A 63 20.53 12.97 4.64
C ASP A 63 20.61 13.53 6.07
N LYS A 64 20.43 12.66 7.08
CA LYS A 64 20.63 12.96 8.50
C LYS A 64 19.61 13.94 9.06
N ASP A 65 18.40 13.93 8.51
CA ASP A 65 17.27 14.67 9.08
C ASP A 65 16.69 13.94 10.32
N GLY A 66 17.05 12.67 10.49
CA GLY A 66 16.67 11.82 11.61
C GLY A 66 15.44 10.95 11.35
N LEU A 67 15.02 10.82 10.10
CA LEU A 67 14.13 9.81 9.56
C LEU A 67 14.97 8.68 8.93
N SER A 68 14.45 7.45 8.88
CA SER A 68 15.19 6.36 8.24
C SER A 68 14.89 6.31 6.74
N ASP A 69 15.87 5.95 5.90
CA ASP A 69 15.69 5.79 4.44
C ASP A 69 14.47 4.88 4.15
N TYR A 70 14.21 3.90 5.03
CA TYR A 70 13.03 3.04 4.93
C TYR A 70 11.71 3.79 5.14
N ASP A 71 11.62 4.61 6.18
CA ASP A 71 10.40 5.36 6.48
C ASP A 71 10.12 6.42 5.40
N GLU A 72 11.16 7.08 4.91
CA GLU A 72 11.06 8.03 3.81
C GLU A 72 10.50 7.39 2.54
N ILE A 73 11.08 6.27 2.09
CA ILE A 73 10.67 5.62 0.84
C ILE A 73 9.31 4.93 0.95
N TYR A 74 9.03 4.27 2.07
CA TYR A 74 7.88 3.34 2.18
C TYR A 74 6.71 3.87 3.00
N VAL A 75 6.91 4.89 3.85
CA VAL A 75 5.87 5.42 4.73
C VAL A 75 5.45 6.82 4.28
N TYR A 76 6.40 7.73 4.10
CA TYR A 76 6.12 9.15 3.85
C TYR A 76 6.29 9.57 2.39
N ASN A 77 6.87 8.70 1.56
CA ASN A 77 7.22 8.96 0.15
C ASN A 77 8.07 10.22 -0.04
N THR A 78 8.97 10.49 0.92
CA THR A 78 9.94 11.59 0.87
C THR A 78 11.27 11.11 0.27
N SER A 79 12.20 12.04 0.07
CA SER A 79 13.47 11.80 -0.59
C SER A 79 14.59 11.51 0.42
N PRO A 80 15.16 10.28 0.46
CA PRO A 80 16.23 9.91 1.41
C PRO A 80 17.57 10.63 1.18
N TYR A 81 17.67 11.49 0.18
CA TYR A 81 18.87 12.27 -0.10
C TYR A 81 18.69 13.75 0.25
N LEU A 82 17.50 14.17 0.66
CA LEU A 82 17.13 15.55 0.88
C LEU A 82 16.41 15.65 2.21
N ALA A 83 17.09 16.26 3.19
CA ALA A 83 16.50 16.46 4.51
C ALA A 83 15.20 17.29 4.48
N ASP A 84 14.97 18.02 3.39
CA ASP A 84 13.81 18.84 3.10
C ASP A 84 13.39 18.50 1.66
N THR A 85 12.40 17.62 1.52
CA THR A 85 12.00 17.04 0.24
C THR A 85 11.33 18.07 -0.67
N ASP A 86 10.55 18.98 -0.09
CA ASP A 86 9.80 19.99 -0.82
C ASP A 86 10.53 21.35 -0.95
N SER A 87 11.68 21.45 -0.28
CA SER A 87 12.62 22.59 -0.31
C SER A 87 12.05 23.89 0.25
N ASP A 88 11.18 23.81 1.27
CA ASP A 88 10.57 24.98 1.92
C ASP A 88 11.35 25.56 3.13
N GLY A 89 12.42 24.88 3.53
CA GLY A 89 13.27 25.21 4.66
C GLY A 89 12.92 24.51 5.98
N MET A 90 12.03 23.53 6.00
CA MET A 90 11.78 22.61 7.10
C MET A 90 12.24 21.20 6.74
N SER A 91 12.75 20.46 7.71
CA SER A 91 13.08 19.07 7.46
C SER A 91 11.83 18.19 7.43
N ASP A 92 11.85 17.11 6.64
CA ASP A 92 10.73 16.18 6.53
C ASP A 92 10.30 15.67 7.91
N LYS A 93 11.27 15.33 8.76
CA LYS A 93 11.02 14.98 10.16
C LYS A 93 10.34 16.09 10.98
N ASP A 94 10.79 17.34 10.85
CA ASP A 94 10.21 18.46 11.60
C ASP A 94 8.77 18.74 11.18
N GLU A 95 8.45 18.50 9.93
CA GLU A 95 7.09 18.60 9.38
C GLU A 95 6.19 17.50 9.91
N LEU A 96 6.66 16.26 9.92
CA LEU A 96 5.95 15.14 10.53
C LEU A 96 5.68 15.37 12.03
N LEU A 97 6.62 15.95 12.76
CA LEU A 97 6.43 16.31 14.18
C LEU A 97 5.39 17.42 14.38
N LYS A 98 5.22 18.31 13.39
CA LYS A 98 4.20 19.37 13.39
C LYS A 98 2.86 18.89 12.82
N GLY A 99 2.81 17.70 12.23
CA GLY A 99 1.65 17.18 11.52
C GLY A 99 1.39 17.89 10.19
N THR A 100 2.42 18.47 9.56
CA THR A 100 2.37 18.97 8.19
C THR A 100 2.80 17.88 7.21
N ASP A 101 2.55 18.10 5.92
CA ASP A 101 2.89 17.15 4.86
C ASP A 101 4.32 17.45 4.36
N PRO A 102 5.29 16.52 4.51
CA PRO A 102 6.70 16.75 4.14
C PRO A 102 6.95 16.85 2.63
N ASN A 103 5.92 16.64 1.81
CA ASN A 103 5.97 16.86 0.37
C ASN A 103 5.28 18.17 -0.04
N CYS A 104 4.90 18.99 0.94
CA CYS A 104 4.08 20.18 0.73
C CYS A 104 4.73 21.48 1.19
N PRO A 105 5.23 22.31 0.26
CA PRO A 105 5.97 23.50 0.65
C PRO A 105 5.12 24.45 1.48
N LYS A 106 5.67 24.95 2.57
CA LYS A 106 5.04 25.88 3.50
C LYS A 106 4.42 27.08 2.81
N GLY A 107 3.17 27.34 3.18
CA GLY A 107 2.39 28.44 2.63
C GLY A 107 1.71 28.09 1.30
N THR A 108 1.92 26.88 0.80
CA THR A 108 1.22 26.34 -0.37
C THR A 108 0.08 25.44 0.09
N THR A 109 -1.04 25.45 -0.64
CA THR A 109 -2.12 24.51 -0.41
C THR A 109 -1.85 23.25 -1.22
N CYS A 110 -1.19 22.25 -0.64
CA CYS A 110 -1.11 20.94 -1.26
C CYS A 110 -2.35 20.14 -0.89
N LEU A 111 -2.91 19.47 -1.88
CA LEU A 111 -4.11 18.66 -1.70
C LEU A 111 -3.71 17.30 -1.12
N GLY A 112 -3.36 17.29 0.16
CA GLY A 112 -3.20 16.05 0.92
C GLY A 112 -4.52 15.28 0.92
N PHE A 113 -4.46 13.99 0.60
CA PHE A 113 -5.59 13.07 0.70
C PHE A 113 -6.03 12.98 2.17
N GLY A 114 -7.09 13.72 2.52
CA GLY A 114 -7.80 13.59 3.79
C GLY A 114 -7.44 14.63 4.84
N GLY A 115 -7.98 15.84 4.72
CA GLY A 115 -8.00 16.79 5.83
C GLY A 115 -7.98 18.24 5.36
N VAL A 116 -9.16 18.85 5.32
CA VAL A 116 -9.28 20.31 5.48
C VAL A 116 -8.77 20.67 6.88
N PHE A 117 -8.27 21.91 7.06
CA PHE A 117 -7.59 22.53 8.22
C PHE A 117 -6.05 22.45 8.11
N SER A 118 -5.28 23.55 8.17
CA SER A 118 -5.44 24.73 9.01
C SER A 118 -4.89 26.02 8.38
N GLN A 119 -5.52 27.09 8.85
CA GLN A 119 -5.27 28.52 8.71
C GLN A 119 -3.80 28.92 8.89
N GLY A 120 -3.35 29.92 8.12
CA GLY A 120 -2.04 30.52 8.37
C GLY A 120 -1.51 31.60 7.42
N ALA A 121 -2.22 32.03 6.37
CA ALA A 121 -1.72 33.13 5.53
C ALA A 121 -2.28 34.47 6.02
N LYS A 122 -1.43 35.25 6.72
CA LYS A 122 -1.72 36.63 7.12
C LYS A 122 -1.89 37.52 5.89
N SER A 123 -2.83 38.45 6.05
CA SER A 123 -3.27 39.51 5.16
C SER A 123 -2.16 40.30 4.47
N GLY A 124 -2.31 40.47 3.16
CA GLY A 124 -1.61 41.51 2.40
C GLY A 124 -1.59 41.21 0.91
N GLU A 125 -2.52 41.81 0.18
CA GLU A 125 -2.53 41.91 -1.29
C GLU A 125 -3.05 40.70 -2.09
N ILE A 126 -4.37 40.50 -2.06
CA ILE A 126 -5.07 39.85 -3.16
C ILE A 126 -5.11 40.87 -4.31
N ALA A 127 -4.04 40.96 -5.08
CA ALA A 127 -4.14 41.50 -6.43
C ALA A 127 -5.03 40.52 -7.22
N THR A 128 -6.30 40.89 -7.39
CA THR A 128 -7.23 40.23 -8.30
C THR A 128 -6.72 40.38 -9.73
N VAL A 129 -5.77 39.55 -10.11
CA VAL A 129 -5.58 39.14 -11.50
C VAL A 129 -6.52 37.96 -11.70
N PRO A 130 -7.53 38.03 -12.59
CA PRO A 130 -8.31 36.87 -12.97
C PRO A 130 -7.44 35.97 -13.86
N PHE A 131 -6.47 35.30 -13.24
CA PHE A 131 -5.80 34.17 -13.86
C PHE A 131 -6.57 32.94 -13.44
N GLN A 132 -7.60 32.63 -14.23
CA GLN A 132 -8.28 31.35 -14.18
C GLN A 132 -7.24 30.28 -14.56
N VAL A 133 -6.51 29.76 -13.57
CA VAL A 133 -5.64 28.61 -13.80
C VAL A 133 -6.54 27.39 -13.82
N PRO A 134 -6.69 26.76 -14.98
CA PRO A 134 -7.32 25.46 -15.05
C PRO A 134 -6.55 24.47 -14.16
N THR A 135 -7.23 23.80 -13.23
CA THR A 135 -6.71 22.66 -12.49
C THR A 135 -6.00 21.72 -13.47
N THR A 136 -4.68 21.62 -13.43
CA THR A 136 -3.89 20.96 -14.50
C THR A 136 -4.22 19.47 -14.64
N GLY A 137 -4.93 18.86 -13.67
CA GLY A 137 -5.56 17.54 -13.81
C GLY A 137 -6.99 17.53 -14.36
N GLN A 138 -7.84 18.50 -14.00
CA GLN A 138 -9.26 18.50 -14.42
C GLN A 138 -9.47 19.13 -15.81
N VAL A 139 -8.63 20.07 -16.21
CA VAL A 139 -8.75 20.69 -17.54
C VAL A 139 -8.06 19.89 -18.61
N LEU A 140 -7.07 19.06 -18.24
CA LEU A 140 -6.61 17.99 -19.13
C LEU A 140 -7.69 16.94 -19.32
N LEU A 141 -8.40 16.52 -18.25
CA LEU A 141 -9.43 15.49 -18.40
C LEU A 141 -10.60 15.97 -19.26
N GLN A 142 -11.12 17.19 -19.03
CA GLN A 142 -12.20 17.77 -19.84
C GLN A 142 -11.77 18.04 -21.29
N SER A 143 -10.52 18.48 -21.51
CA SER A 143 -10.00 18.74 -22.86
C SER A 143 -9.62 17.47 -23.61
N LEU A 144 -9.22 16.39 -22.92
CA LEU A 144 -8.88 15.10 -23.51
C LEU A 144 -10.10 14.21 -23.73
N LEU A 145 -11.12 14.27 -22.88
CA LEU A 145 -12.41 13.60 -23.11
C LEU A 145 -13.10 14.15 -24.38
N ASN A 146 -12.87 15.43 -24.70
CA ASN A 146 -13.35 16.05 -25.94
C ASN A 146 -12.55 15.65 -27.20
N THR A 147 -11.38 15.00 -27.06
CA THR A 147 -10.53 14.57 -28.19
C THR A 147 -10.50 13.06 -28.42
N ASN A 148 -11.34 12.28 -27.71
CA ASN A 148 -11.44 10.81 -27.81
C ASN A 148 -10.07 10.11 -27.62
N PRO A 149 -9.57 10.00 -26.38
CA PRO A 149 -8.21 9.56 -26.10
C PRO A 149 -8.06 8.03 -26.23
N ASP A 150 -6.89 7.56 -26.66
CA ASP A 150 -6.54 6.12 -26.75
C ASP A 150 -6.71 5.41 -25.38
N PRO A 151 -7.16 4.12 -25.31
CA PRO A 151 -7.51 3.46 -24.05
C PRO A 151 -6.35 3.40 -23.06
N LYS A 152 -5.12 3.23 -23.56
CA LYS A 152 -3.91 3.19 -22.72
C LYS A 152 -3.63 4.53 -22.04
N THR A 153 -3.81 5.61 -22.78
CA THR A 153 -3.65 6.98 -22.25
C THR A 153 -4.72 7.26 -21.20
N LEU A 154 -5.97 6.84 -21.47
CA LEU A 154 -7.08 6.99 -20.54
C LEU A 154 -6.84 6.19 -19.24
N ARG A 155 -6.34 4.95 -19.31
CA ARG A 155 -5.94 4.16 -18.13
C ARG A 155 -4.89 4.89 -17.30
N GLY A 156 -3.85 5.39 -17.95
CA GLY A 156 -2.78 6.14 -17.27
C GLY A 156 -3.30 7.36 -16.52
N ILE A 157 -4.19 8.12 -17.17
CA ILE A 157 -4.80 9.31 -16.56
C ILE A 157 -5.70 8.92 -15.38
N LEU A 158 -6.52 7.87 -15.50
CA LEU A 158 -7.40 7.44 -14.40
C LEU A 158 -6.60 6.98 -13.18
N ILE A 159 -5.54 6.21 -13.38
CA ILE A 159 -4.64 5.77 -12.30
C ILE A 159 -3.94 6.98 -11.66
N GLN A 160 -3.48 7.93 -12.48
CA GLN A 160 -2.84 9.16 -11.99
C GLN A 160 -3.79 10.07 -11.20
N ASN A 161 -5.09 10.02 -11.49
CA ASN A 161 -6.13 10.75 -10.76
C ASN A 161 -6.68 9.97 -9.56
N GLY A 162 -5.99 8.91 -9.12
CA GLY A 162 -6.31 8.18 -7.89
C GLY A 162 -7.39 7.11 -8.04
N VAL A 163 -7.78 6.75 -9.27
CA VAL A 163 -8.64 5.58 -9.49
C VAL A 163 -7.80 4.31 -9.26
N ASN A 164 -8.32 3.40 -8.44
CA ASN A 164 -7.61 2.19 -8.05
C ASN A 164 -7.15 1.39 -9.30
N LYS A 165 -5.85 1.08 -9.34
CA LYS A 165 -5.16 0.42 -10.45
C LYS A 165 -5.77 -0.94 -10.79
N ASP A 166 -6.24 -1.70 -9.81
CA ASP A 166 -6.83 -3.03 -10.03
C ASP A 166 -8.21 -2.91 -10.68
N VAL A 167 -8.98 -1.87 -10.31
CA VAL A 167 -10.27 -1.57 -10.93
C VAL A 167 -10.09 -1.09 -12.36
N VAL A 168 -9.11 -0.20 -12.61
CA VAL A 168 -8.82 0.30 -13.95
C VAL A 168 -8.32 -0.82 -14.84
N ASN A 169 -7.40 -1.67 -14.38
CA ASN A 169 -6.85 -2.78 -15.17
C ASN A 169 -7.83 -3.94 -15.37
N GLY A 170 -8.82 -4.09 -14.49
CA GLY A 170 -9.90 -5.07 -14.63
C GLY A 170 -10.99 -4.69 -15.63
N LEU A 171 -11.07 -3.41 -16.03
CA LEU A 171 -11.96 -2.96 -17.11
C LEU A 171 -11.35 -3.31 -18.46
N ASP A 172 -12.14 -3.83 -19.40
CA ASP A 172 -11.73 -4.01 -20.80
C ASP A 172 -11.62 -2.67 -21.54
N ASP A 173 -10.78 -2.59 -22.58
CA ASP A 173 -10.54 -1.36 -23.34
C ASP A 173 -11.84 -0.79 -23.95
N GLN A 174 -12.78 -1.65 -24.35
CA GLN A 174 -14.09 -1.22 -24.87
C GLN A 174 -14.97 -0.63 -23.76
N ALA A 175 -15.03 -1.29 -22.60
CA ALA A 175 -15.81 -0.84 -21.45
C ALA A 175 -15.28 0.48 -20.87
N LEU A 176 -13.96 0.66 -20.89
CA LEU A 176 -13.31 1.88 -20.44
C LEU A 176 -13.65 3.08 -21.34
N MET A 177 -13.66 2.85 -22.66
CA MET A 177 -14.06 3.85 -23.64
C MET A 177 -15.55 4.18 -23.59
N GLU A 178 -16.40 3.19 -23.33
CA GLU A 178 -17.83 3.40 -23.12
C GLU A 178 -18.10 4.24 -21.87
N LEU A 179 -17.40 3.94 -20.76
CA LEU A 179 -17.49 4.70 -19.51
C LEU A 179 -17.04 6.15 -19.71
N ALA A 180 -15.92 6.36 -20.42
CA ALA A 180 -15.44 7.70 -20.73
C ALA A 180 -16.39 8.48 -21.64
N LYS A 181 -16.99 7.85 -22.65
CA LYS A 181 -18.03 8.48 -23.50
C LYS A 181 -19.29 8.81 -22.72
N LYS A 182 -19.70 7.95 -21.78
CA LYS A 182 -20.85 8.19 -20.89
C LYS A 182 -20.59 9.35 -19.93
N ALA A 183 -19.36 9.48 -19.43
CA ALA A 183 -18.94 10.58 -18.57
C ALA A 183 -18.78 11.91 -19.36
N ALA A 184 -18.27 11.87 -20.58
CA ALA A 184 -18.15 13.03 -21.47
C ALA A 184 -19.51 13.48 -22.05
N GLY A 185 -20.43 12.54 -22.26
CA GLY A 185 -21.75 12.74 -22.86
C GLY A 185 -22.85 13.15 -21.86
N GLY A 186 -22.50 13.54 -20.63
CA GLY A 186 -23.41 14.04 -19.59
C GLY A 186 -24.09 15.39 -19.89
N ALA A 187 -24.35 15.69 -21.16
CA ALA A 187 -25.18 16.79 -21.61
C ALA A 187 -25.98 16.41 -22.89
N ASN A 188 -26.43 15.16 -23.07
CA ASN A 188 -27.65 14.87 -23.83
C ASN A 188 -28.10 13.42 -23.63
N VAL A 189 -29.18 13.23 -22.89
CA VAL A 189 -29.96 11.97 -22.90
C VAL A 189 -31.10 12.17 -23.90
N PRO A 190 -31.15 11.46 -25.03
CA PRO A 190 -32.32 11.47 -25.88
C PRO A 190 -33.35 10.43 -25.38
N GLY A 191 -34.50 10.94 -24.94
CA GLY A 191 -35.79 10.29 -25.21
C GLY A 191 -36.41 9.44 -24.10
N GLY A 192 -37.34 10.06 -23.36
CA GLY A 192 -38.38 9.38 -22.60
C GLY A 192 -39.20 10.38 -21.78
N GLY A 193 -40.28 10.91 -22.35
CA GLY A 193 -41.13 11.98 -21.78
C GLY A 193 -41.67 11.69 -20.38
N THR A 194 -42.10 12.68 -19.60
CA THR A 194 -43.07 13.72 -19.96
C THR A 194 -42.89 14.96 -19.09
N SER A 195 -43.29 16.08 -19.66
CA SER A 195 -43.40 17.41 -19.06
C SER A 195 -44.32 17.43 -17.84
N GLU A 196 -43.87 18.07 -16.77
CA GLU A 196 -44.73 18.94 -15.99
C GLU A 196 -43.90 20.02 -15.29
N ALA A 197 -44.17 21.27 -15.66
CA ALA A 197 -43.69 22.45 -14.97
C ALA A 197 -44.41 22.54 -13.63
N GLY A 198 -43.66 22.45 -12.54
CA GLY A 198 -44.15 22.67 -11.19
C GLY A 198 -43.10 23.45 -10.42
N SER A 199 -43.26 24.78 -10.37
CA SER A 199 -42.61 25.63 -9.38
C SER A 199 -43.00 25.16 -7.98
N VAL A 200 -42.05 24.68 -7.19
CA VAL A 200 -42.25 24.47 -5.76
C VAL A 200 -41.08 25.13 -5.03
N ASP A 201 -41.35 26.31 -4.50
CA ASP A 201 -40.65 26.85 -3.34
C ASP A 201 -40.79 25.84 -2.19
N VAL A 202 -39.66 25.35 -1.68
CA VAL A 202 -39.61 24.76 -0.33
C VAL A 202 -38.47 25.45 0.41
N GLY A 203 -38.85 26.48 1.16
CA GLY A 203 -38.06 26.95 2.27
C GLY A 203 -37.91 25.87 3.34
N VAL A 204 -36.83 26.03 4.11
CA VAL A 204 -36.64 25.49 5.45
C VAL A 204 -36.63 23.97 5.55
N LEU A 205 -35.44 23.37 5.55
CA LEU A 205 -35.05 22.38 6.55
C LEU A 205 -33.57 22.58 6.90
N GLU A 206 -33.30 22.37 8.18
CA GLU A 206 -32.28 23.00 8.99
C GLU A 206 -30.83 22.66 8.63
N LYS A 207 -29.96 23.62 9.01
CA LYS A 207 -28.58 23.35 9.41
C LYS A 207 -28.55 22.14 10.36
N THR A 208 -28.05 20.99 9.91
CA THR A 208 -27.48 20.03 10.86
C THR A 208 -26.03 20.40 11.08
N ASP A 209 -25.88 21.23 12.10
CA ASP A 209 -24.73 21.41 12.97
C ASP A 209 -23.73 20.24 12.94
N THR A 210 -22.50 20.57 12.57
CA THR A 210 -21.29 19.72 12.55
C THR A 210 -20.77 19.39 13.96
N THR A 211 -21.68 19.08 14.88
CA THR A 211 -21.37 18.58 16.22
C THR A 211 -22.25 17.37 16.58
N ALA A 212 -22.38 16.41 15.67
CA ALA A 212 -23.28 15.28 15.86
C ALA A 212 -22.57 14.07 16.49
N ARG A 213 -22.92 13.81 17.74
CA ARG A 213 -22.94 12.50 18.41
C ARG A 213 -23.08 11.35 17.39
N PRO A 214 -22.35 10.22 17.52
CA PRO A 214 -22.46 9.11 16.57
C PRO A 214 -23.93 8.73 16.39
N PRO A 215 -24.40 8.48 15.15
CA PRO A 215 -25.78 8.13 14.90
C PRO A 215 -26.13 6.91 15.74
N THR A 216 -27.08 7.11 16.65
CA THR A 216 -27.53 6.06 17.58
C THR A 216 -28.77 5.34 17.07
N ASP A 217 -29.33 5.83 15.96
CA ASP A 217 -30.58 5.34 15.38
C ASP A 217 -30.34 4.56 14.08
N VAL A 218 -31.11 3.50 13.90
CA VAL A 218 -30.93 2.48 12.86
C VAL A 218 -31.21 3.07 11.48
N GLU A 219 -32.15 4.01 11.36
CA GLU A 219 -32.45 4.67 10.10
C GLU A 219 -31.31 5.55 9.59
N GLN A 220 -30.58 6.21 10.50
CA GLN A 220 -29.42 7.02 10.14
C GLN A 220 -28.26 6.13 9.68
N ILE A 221 -28.06 4.98 10.33
CA ILE A 221 -27.05 3.99 9.92
C ILE A 221 -27.39 3.40 8.54
N ARG A 222 -28.67 3.08 8.28
CA ARG A 222 -29.13 2.63 6.96
C ARG A 222 -28.93 3.69 5.88
N ALA A 223 -29.23 4.96 6.18
CA ALA A 223 -29.02 6.06 5.26
C ALA A 223 -27.53 6.24 4.91
N LEU A 224 -26.63 6.10 5.89
CA LEU A 224 -25.19 6.12 5.65
C LEU A 224 -24.73 4.95 4.77
N LEU A 225 -25.19 3.72 5.05
CA LEU A 225 -24.81 2.54 4.26
C LEU A 225 -25.35 2.60 2.82
N ARG A 226 -26.52 3.20 2.60
CA ARG A 226 -27.01 3.52 1.25
C ARG A 226 -26.13 4.52 0.53
N ALA A 227 -25.68 5.57 1.22
CA ALA A 227 -24.77 6.57 0.65
C ALA A 227 -23.40 5.95 0.28
N GLN A 228 -23.00 4.86 0.95
CA GLN A 228 -21.82 4.07 0.62
C GLN A 228 -22.06 2.98 -0.45
N GLY A 229 -23.25 2.96 -1.06
CA GLY A 229 -23.57 2.09 -2.20
C GLY A 229 -24.11 0.71 -1.84
N VAL A 230 -24.45 0.44 -0.56
CA VAL A 230 -25.08 -0.82 -0.18
C VAL A 230 -26.56 -0.79 -0.59
N SER A 231 -27.02 -1.82 -1.30
CA SER A 231 -28.39 -1.84 -1.82
C SER A 231 -29.44 -2.08 -0.73
N GLU A 232 -30.62 -1.49 -0.90
CA GLU A 232 -31.78 -1.66 0.00
C GLU A 232 -32.13 -3.14 0.26
N GLU A 233 -31.93 -4.00 -0.74
CA GLU A 233 -32.19 -5.43 -0.64
C GLU A 233 -31.20 -6.15 0.29
N GLN A 234 -29.96 -5.66 0.39
CA GLN A 234 -28.97 -6.18 1.34
C GLN A 234 -29.22 -5.65 2.75
N LEU A 235 -29.63 -4.38 2.88
CA LEU A 235 -29.98 -3.78 4.17
C LEU A 235 -31.21 -4.41 4.82
N LYS A 236 -32.19 -4.85 4.03
CA LYS A 236 -33.38 -5.55 4.54
C LYS A 236 -33.12 -6.96 5.06
N LYS A 237 -31.99 -7.56 4.68
CA LYS A 237 -31.58 -8.90 5.16
C LYS A 237 -30.88 -8.84 6.52
N ILE A 238 -30.51 -7.64 6.98
CA ILE A 238 -29.84 -7.42 8.26
C ILE A 238 -30.87 -6.84 9.22
N ASP A 239 -31.09 -7.52 10.34
CA ASP A 239 -31.99 -7.02 11.38
C ASP A 239 -31.39 -5.79 12.09
N ASP A 240 -32.29 -4.95 12.59
CA ASP A 240 -31.97 -3.66 13.21
C ASP A 240 -31.01 -3.81 14.41
N ALA A 241 -31.10 -4.92 15.15
CA ALA A 241 -30.26 -5.18 16.33
C ALA A 241 -28.83 -5.54 15.91
N THR A 242 -28.67 -6.40 14.92
CA THR A 242 -27.36 -6.76 14.33
C THR A 242 -26.70 -5.56 13.67
N LEU A 243 -27.46 -4.71 12.97
CA LEU A 243 -26.92 -3.51 12.33
C LEU A 243 -26.32 -2.55 13.37
N LEU A 244 -27.02 -2.37 14.50
CA LEU A 244 -26.58 -1.49 15.58
C LEU A 244 -25.40 -2.06 16.37
N SER A 245 -25.32 -3.38 16.56
CA SER A 245 -24.20 -4.01 17.26
C SER A 245 -22.90 -3.95 16.45
N VAL A 246 -22.96 -4.28 15.15
CA VAL A 246 -21.80 -4.19 14.24
C VAL A 246 -21.32 -2.75 14.14
N TYR A 247 -22.24 -1.78 14.04
CA TYR A 247 -21.88 -0.37 13.99
C TYR A 247 -21.17 0.11 15.27
N LYS A 248 -21.65 -0.30 16.45
CA LYS A 248 -21.01 0.01 17.74
C LYS A 248 -19.65 -0.65 17.90
N GLU A 249 -19.49 -1.86 17.38
CA GLU A 249 -18.24 -2.61 17.41
C GLU A 249 -17.16 -1.96 16.54
N VAL A 250 -17.52 -1.50 15.34
CA VAL A 250 -16.61 -0.74 14.46
C VAL A 250 -16.18 0.59 15.10
N LEU A 251 -17.06 1.25 15.85
CA LEU A 251 -16.75 2.48 16.56
C LEU A 251 -15.88 2.28 17.82
N ASN A 252 -15.80 1.06 18.36
CA ASN A 252 -15.07 0.77 19.60
C ASN A 252 -14.33 -0.58 19.51
N PRO A 253 -13.20 -0.65 18.78
CA PRO A 253 -12.48 -1.91 18.53
C PRO A 253 -11.80 -2.51 19.78
N SER A 254 -11.82 -1.83 20.93
CA SER A 254 -11.07 -2.22 22.14
C SER A 254 -11.70 -3.32 23.01
N THR A 255 -12.86 -3.88 22.64
CA THR A 255 -13.56 -4.88 23.48
C THR A 255 -13.55 -6.32 22.99
N GLN A 256 -12.83 -6.65 21.91
CA GLN A 256 -12.55 -8.06 21.60
C GLN A 256 -11.23 -8.53 22.23
N SER A 257 -11.27 -8.74 23.55
CA SER A 257 -10.49 -9.78 24.18
C SER A 257 -11.35 -10.44 25.23
N THR A 258 -11.41 -11.77 25.18
CA THR A 258 -12.13 -12.69 26.05
C THR A 258 -13.63 -12.92 25.73
N SER A 259 -13.89 -13.88 24.85
CA SER A 259 -14.92 -14.89 25.17
C SER A 259 -14.57 -16.22 24.50
N THR A 260 -13.91 -17.05 25.30
CA THR A 260 -13.88 -18.51 25.24
C THR A 260 -15.18 -19.09 24.68
N ALA A 261 -15.06 -20.10 23.81
CA ALA A 261 -16.07 -21.14 23.70
C ALA A 261 -15.37 -22.50 23.86
N PRO A 262 -15.99 -23.43 24.62
CA PRO A 262 -15.43 -24.70 25.06
C PRO A 262 -15.33 -25.78 23.97
#